data_AF-A0A2D9WQF4-F1
#
_entry.id   AF-A0A2D9WQF4-F1
#
_cell.length_a   1.000
_cell.length_b   1.000
_cell.length_c   1.000
_cell.angle_alpha   90.00
_cell.angle_beta   90.00
_cell.angle_gamma   90.00
#
_symmetry.space_group_name_H-M   'P 1'
#
loop_
_entity.id
_entity.type
_entity.pdbx_description
1 polymer ?
#
loop_
_entity_poly.entity_id
_entity_poly.type
_entity_poly.pdbx_seq_one_letter_code
_entity_poly.pdbx_strand_id
1 'polypeptide(L)'
;MNEIPFPQANDLNKVLIFLKNYNYNTPKELKIKMNLTQNRQLDYYKSACVFLGFIENNKNFDLTKSGKKIVSTRESLQKEIFILELIKTPMLKKIVFNESEKTTDMVLEEFSSYRKLSKSTKKRRVSTIKSWIRWLNNNI
;
A
#
# COMPACT_ATOMS: atom_id res chain seq x y z
N MET A 1 -11.87 16.19 -6.72
CA MET A 1 -10.93 15.51 -5.81
C MET A 1 -10.49 14.24 -6.53
N ASN A 2 -9.22 14.11 -6.92
CA ASN A 2 -8.77 12.94 -7.67
C ASN A 2 -8.94 11.70 -6.78
N GLU A 3 -9.85 10.80 -7.16
CA GLU A 3 -10.03 9.53 -6.47
C GLU A 3 -8.69 8.79 -6.45
N ILE A 4 -8.18 8.47 -5.26
CA ILE A 4 -6.95 7.68 -5.13
C ILE A 4 -7.27 6.28 -5.70
N PRO A 5 -6.56 5.83 -6.74
CA PRO A 5 -6.87 4.56 -7.38
C PRO A 5 -6.61 3.41 -6.41
N PHE A 6 -7.49 2.41 -6.45
CA PHE A 6 -7.29 1.20 -5.67
C PHE A 6 -5.95 0.53 -6.02
N PRO A 7 -5.17 0.04 -5.04
CA PRO A 7 -3.78 -0.34 -5.24
C PRO A 7 -3.58 -1.57 -6.14
N GLN A 8 -2.46 -1.61 -6.85
CA GLN A 8 -2.00 -2.76 -7.66
C GLN A 8 -0.73 -3.42 -7.15
N ALA A 9 0.02 -2.73 -6.28
CA ALA A 9 1.30 -3.20 -5.79
C ALA A 9 1.07 -4.26 -4.70
N ASN A 10 1.29 -5.54 -5.01
CA ASN A 10 0.93 -6.66 -4.15
C ASN A 10 1.98 -7.03 -3.09
N ASP A 11 3.15 -6.41 -3.11
CA ASP A 11 4.28 -6.73 -2.21
C ASP A 11 4.52 -5.59 -1.22
N LEU A 12 4.14 -5.80 0.04
CA LEU A 12 4.30 -4.80 1.11
C LEU A 12 5.78 -4.53 1.46
N ASN A 13 6.69 -5.49 1.23
CA ASN A 13 8.12 -5.22 1.43
C ASN A 13 8.60 -4.18 0.42
N LYS A 14 8.15 -4.28 -0.83
CA LYS A 14 8.47 -3.29 -1.87
C LYS A 14 7.79 -1.95 -1.61
N VAL A 15 6.61 -1.90 -1.00
CA VAL A 15 6.00 -0.64 -0.52
C VAL A 15 6.91 0.04 0.51
N LEU A 16 7.41 -0.71 1.50
CA LEU A 16 8.34 -0.18 2.49
C LEU A 16 9.67 0.29 1.86
N ILE A 17 10.23 -0.50 0.93
CA ILE A 17 11.43 -0.10 0.19
C ILE A 17 11.17 1.19 -0.59
N PHE A 18 10.04 1.31 -1.29
CA PHE A 18 9.69 2.53 -2.02
C PHE A 18 9.63 3.73 -1.07
N LEU A 19 8.87 3.60 0.03
CA LEU A 19 8.68 4.67 1.00
C LEU A 19 10.00 5.18 1.61
N LYS A 20 10.96 4.28 1.88
CA LYS A 20 12.29 4.63 2.40
C LYS A 20 13.16 5.40 1.40
N ASN A 21 12.94 5.25 0.10
CA ASN A 21 13.94 5.58 -0.91
C ASN A 21 13.46 6.58 -1.98
N TYR A 22 12.16 6.82 -2.10
CA TYR A 22 11.62 7.57 -3.26
C TYR A 22 12.11 9.02 -3.37
N ASN A 23 12.52 9.66 -2.27
CA ASN A 23 13.08 11.01 -2.25
C ASN A 23 14.61 11.06 -2.40
N TYR A 24 15.28 9.92 -2.32
CA TYR A 24 16.76 9.84 -2.33
C TYR A 24 17.29 9.16 -3.59
N ASN A 25 16.42 8.50 -4.35
CA ASN A 25 16.81 7.70 -5.50
C ASN A 25 16.08 8.15 -6.76
N THR A 26 16.80 8.07 -7.87
CA THR A 26 16.18 8.23 -9.20
C THR A 26 15.19 7.08 -9.46
N PRO A 27 14.21 7.25 -10.36
CA PRO A 27 13.33 6.15 -10.76
C PRO A 27 14.11 4.90 -11.24
N LYS A 28 15.23 5.07 -11.94
CA LYS A 28 16.07 3.96 -12.40
C LYS A 28 16.66 3.17 -11.23
N GLU A 29 17.20 3.85 -10.23
CA GLU A 29 17.76 3.22 -9.02
C GLU A 29 16.69 2.50 -8.20
N LEU A 30 15.52 3.13 -8.03
CA LEU A 30 14.39 2.50 -7.33
C LEU A 30 13.95 1.20 -8.00
N LYS A 31 13.88 1.17 -9.33
CA LYS A 31 13.55 -0.07 -10.06
C LYS A 31 14.53 -1.18 -9.76
N ILE A 32 15.84 -0.88 -9.78
CA ILE A 32 16.89 -1.87 -9.49
C ILE A 32 16.73 -2.36 -8.04
N LYS A 33 16.62 -1.43 -7.09
CA LYS A 33 16.50 -1.74 -5.65
C LYS A 33 15.26 -2.57 -5.32
N MET A 34 14.17 -2.34 -6.05
CA MET A 34 12.90 -3.05 -5.87
C MET A 34 12.75 -4.27 -6.80
N ASN A 35 13.76 -4.60 -7.60
CA ASN A 35 13.73 -5.66 -8.61
C ASN A 35 12.48 -5.57 -9.51
N LEU A 36 12.24 -4.40 -10.10
CA LEU A 36 11.10 -4.13 -10.99
C LEU A 36 11.53 -4.18 -12.46
N THR A 37 10.77 -4.92 -13.26
CA THR A 37 11.04 -5.07 -14.69
C THR A 37 10.46 -3.90 -15.50
N GLN A 38 9.26 -3.41 -15.15
CA GLN A 38 8.55 -2.40 -15.92
C GLN A 38 8.43 -1.06 -15.19
N ASN A 39 8.58 0.05 -15.93
CA ASN A 39 8.52 1.41 -15.34
C ASN A 39 7.19 1.68 -14.62
N ARG A 40 6.07 1.25 -15.20
CA ARG A 40 4.72 1.39 -14.61
C ARG A 40 4.57 0.76 -13.23
N GLN A 41 5.45 -0.19 -12.86
CA GLN A 41 5.38 -0.80 -11.53
C GLN A 41 5.73 0.20 -10.44
N LEU A 42 6.64 1.16 -10.69
CA LEU A 42 6.93 2.23 -9.74
C LEU A 42 5.69 3.05 -9.44
N ASP A 43 4.91 3.41 -10.47
CA ASP A 43 3.68 4.17 -10.31
C ASP A 43 2.65 3.41 -9.45
N TYR A 44 2.61 2.08 -9.56
CA TYR A 44 1.76 1.26 -8.69
C TYR A 44 2.21 1.30 -7.23
N TYR A 45 3.52 1.23 -6.94
CA TYR A 45 4.04 1.33 -5.58
C TYR A 45 3.86 2.74 -4.99
N LYS A 46 4.04 3.77 -5.81
CA LYS A 46 3.75 5.16 -5.46
C LYS A 46 2.27 5.32 -5.09
N SER A 47 1.37 4.84 -5.96
CA SER A 47 -0.07 4.88 -5.74
C SER A 47 -0.48 4.09 -4.48
N ALA A 48 0.19 2.97 -4.19
CA ALA A 48 -0.05 2.21 -2.97
C ALA A 48 0.35 3.01 -1.71
N CYS A 49 1.49 3.71 -1.72
CA CYS A 49 1.90 4.57 -0.60
C CYS A 49 0.90 5.72 -0.36
N VAL A 50 0.35 6.29 -1.43
CA VAL A 50 -0.70 7.31 -1.34
C VAL A 50 -2.00 6.71 -0.79
N PHE A 51 -2.43 5.56 -1.31
CA PHE A 51 -3.63 4.85 -0.85
C PHE A 51 -3.58 4.46 0.64
N LEU A 52 -2.40 4.02 1.11
CA LEU A 52 -2.16 3.66 2.51
C LEU A 52 -2.00 4.87 3.43
N GLY A 53 -2.00 6.09 2.88
CA GLY A 53 -1.86 7.31 3.66
C GLY A 53 -0.45 7.55 4.19
N PHE A 54 0.58 7.03 3.51
CA PHE A 54 2.00 7.29 3.85
C PHE A 54 2.60 8.44 3.05
N ILE A 55 2.04 8.72 1.88
CA ILE A 55 2.41 9.84 1.02
C ILE A 55 1.16 10.67 0.72
N GLU A 56 1.30 11.99 0.73
CA GLU A 56 0.25 12.93 0.35
C GLU A 56 -0.03 12.86 -1.16
N ASN A 57 -1.31 12.98 -1.54
CA ASN A 57 -1.70 13.08 -2.95
C ASN A 57 -1.54 14.53 -3.45
N ASN A 58 -0.31 15.05 -3.43
CA ASN A 58 0.03 16.41 -3.87
C ASN A 58 1.16 16.40 -4.90
N LYS A 59 1.51 17.56 -5.44
CA LYS A 59 2.56 17.69 -6.48
C LYS A 59 3.94 17.26 -5.98
N ASN A 60 4.21 17.45 -4.69
CA ASN A 60 5.52 17.23 -4.08
C ASN A 60 5.68 15.81 -3.53
N PHE A 61 4.59 15.04 -3.43
CA PHE A 61 4.56 13.70 -2.83
C PHE A 61 5.17 13.69 -1.43
N ASP A 62 4.76 14.64 -0.61
CA ASP A 62 5.25 14.77 0.76
C ASP A 62 4.89 13.56 1.60
N LEU A 63 5.77 13.18 2.54
CA LEU A 63 5.43 12.17 3.55
C LEU A 63 4.32 12.71 4.47
N THR A 64 3.30 11.88 4.72
CA THR A 64 2.31 12.15 5.78
C THR A 64 2.95 11.99 7.16
N LYS A 65 2.21 12.28 8.24
CA LYS A 65 2.67 11.98 9.62
C LYS A 65 3.05 10.49 9.80
N SER A 66 2.22 9.58 9.27
CA SER A 66 2.50 8.14 9.32
C SER A 66 3.72 7.77 8.46
N GLY A 67 3.84 8.31 7.25
CA GLY A 67 5.00 8.09 6.40
C GLY A 67 6.31 8.56 7.03
N LYS A 68 6.32 9.77 7.60
CA LYS A 68 7.46 10.34 8.33
C LYS A 68 7.87 9.44 9.49
N LYS A 69 6.89 8.99 10.30
CA LYS A 69 7.14 8.10 11.43
C LYS A 69 7.81 6.80 11.01
N ILE A 70 7.35 6.18 9.91
CA ILE A 70 7.97 4.95 9.40
C ILE A 70 9.41 5.23 8.97
N VAL A 71 9.64 6.27 8.15
CA VAL A 71 10.97 6.57 7.58
C VAL A 71 11.97 7.01 8.65
N SER A 72 11.53 7.74 9.68
CA SER A 72 12.40 8.22 10.76
C SER A 72 12.67 7.18 11.86
N THR A 73 11.97 6.04 11.84
CA THR A 73 12.19 4.96 12.81
C THR A 73 13.50 4.24 12.52
N ARG A 74 14.21 3.83 13.58
CA ARG A 74 15.43 3.00 13.48
C ARG A 74 15.15 1.75 12.65
N GLU A 75 16.10 1.36 11.80
CA GLU A 75 15.90 0.27 10.83
C GLU A 75 15.43 -1.04 11.47
N SER A 76 15.93 -1.37 12.66
CA SER A 76 15.52 -2.58 13.41
C SER A 76 14.04 -2.62 13.80
N LEU A 77 13.41 -1.46 14.03
CA LEU A 77 11.99 -1.35 14.43
C LEU A 77 11.08 -0.90 13.29
N GLN A 78 11.66 -0.58 12.14
CA GLN A 78 10.93 0.08 11.06
C GLN A 78 9.82 -0.79 10.48
N LYS A 79 10.04 -2.11 10.41
CA LYS A 79 9.03 -3.05 9.95
C LYS A 79 7.83 -3.14 10.91
N GLU A 80 8.09 -3.14 12.21
CA GLU A 80 7.04 -3.15 13.25
C GLU A 80 6.22 -1.86 13.19
N ILE A 81 6.87 -0.70 13.10
CA ILE A 81 6.18 0.58 12.92
C ILE A 81 5.40 0.61 11.62
N PHE A 82 5.94 0.06 10.53
CA PHE A 82 5.22 -0.05 9.26
C PHE A 82 3.94 -0.88 9.38
N ILE A 83 3.99 -2.01 10.08
CA ILE A 83 2.81 -2.85 10.35
C ILE A 83 1.78 -2.07 11.19
N LEU A 84 2.22 -1.40 12.26
CA LEU A 84 1.35 -0.61 13.13
C LEU A 84 0.67 0.55 12.39
N GLU A 85 1.35 1.18 11.43
CA GLU A 85 0.74 2.23 10.60
C GLU A 85 -0.14 1.65 9.49
N LEU A 86 0.18 0.47 8.93
CA LEU A 86 -0.66 -0.22 7.94
C LEU A 86 -2.05 -0.54 8.49
N ILE A 87 -2.12 -1.12 9.70
CA ILE A 87 -3.39 -1.52 10.33
C ILE A 87 -4.28 -0.33 10.73
N LYS A 88 -3.78 0.91 10.65
CA LYS A 88 -4.61 2.11 10.80
C LYS A 88 -5.41 2.43 9.54
N THR A 89 -5.02 1.88 8.39
CA THR A 89 -5.78 2.05 7.14
C THR A 89 -7.18 1.46 7.34
N PRO A 90 -8.28 2.24 7.21
CA PRO A 90 -9.62 1.77 7.58
C PRO A 90 -10.03 0.45 6.91
N MET A 91 -9.68 0.29 5.62
CA MET A 91 -9.91 -0.95 4.89
C MET A 91 -9.14 -2.13 5.49
N LEU A 92 -7.83 -1.99 5.75
CA LEU A 92 -7.03 -3.07 6.32
C LEU A 92 -7.45 -3.37 7.75
N LYS A 93 -7.72 -2.35 8.56
CA LYS A 93 -8.26 -2.51 9.92
C LYS A 93 -9.52 -3.36 9.90
N LYS A 94 -10.48 -3.00 9.03
CA LYS A 94 -11.74 -3.75 8.89
C LYS A 94 -11.52 -5.19 8.48
N ILE A 95 -10.54 -5.50 7.63
CA ILE A 95 -10.32 -6.87 7.16
C ILE A 95 -9.52 -7.70 8.18
N VAL A 96 -8.48 -7.14 8.76
CA VAL A 96 -7.60 -7.83 9.72
C VAL A 96 -8.34 -8.13 11.02
N PHE A 97 -9.13 -7.17 11.51
CA PHE A 97 -9.91 -7.32 12.75
C PHE A 97 -11.37 -7.68 12.46
N ASN A 98 -11.69 -8.18 11.26
CA ASN A 98 -13.05 -8.60 10.97
C ASN A 98 -13.38 -9.87 11.77
N GLU A 99 -14.19 -9.74 12.82
CA GLU A 99 -14.78 -10.90 13.50
C GLU A 99 -15.97 -11.48 12.73
N SER A 100 -16.48 -10.78 11.70
CA SER A 100 -17.54 -11.29 10.83
C SER A 100 -16.99 -12.16 9.70
N GLU A 101 -17.70 -13.22 9.31
CA GLU A 101 -17.38 -14.13 8.19
C GLU A 101 -17.33 -13.46 6.81
N LYS A 102 -17.42 -12.13 6.73
CA LYS A 102 -17.38 -11.38 5.47
C LYS A 102 -16.03 -11.60 4.78
N THR A 103 -16.11 -12.06 3.55
CA THR A 103 -14.92 -12.22 2.69
C THR A 103 -14.28 -10.87 2.36
N THR A 104 -12.99 -10.88 2.01
CA THR A 104 -12.27 -9.68 1.54
C THR A 104 -13.06 -8.94 0.45
N ASP A 105 -13.62 -9.69 -0.51
CA ASP A 105 -14.40 -9.16 -1.62
C ASP A 105 -15.60 -8.31 -1.14
N MET A 106 -16.32 -8.78 -0.12
CA MET A 106 -17.46 -8.05 0.46
C MET A 106 -17.05 -6.73 1.12
N VAL A 107 -15.92 -6.72 1.83
CA VAL A 107 -15.39 -5.49 2.45
C VAL A 107 -14.98 -4.47 1.38
N LEU A 108 -14.40 -4.93 0.27
CA LEU A 108 -13.99 -4.04 -0.82
C LEU A 108 -15.19 -3.39 -1.54
N GLU A 109 -16.33 -4.08 -1.66
CA GLU A 109 -17.55 -3.51 -2.24
C GLU A 109 -18.13 -2.33 -1.44
N GLU A 110 -17.72 -2.12 -0.18
CA GLU A 110 -18.09 -0.93 0.60
C GLU A 110 -17.46 0.36 0.02
N PHE A 111 -16.35 0.25 -0.72
CA PHE A 111 -15.61 1.39 -1.27
C PHE A 111 -16.12 1.80 -2.66
N SER A 112 -16.61 3.04 -2.80
CA SER A 112 -17.17 3.56 -4.05
C SER A 112 -16.20 3.48 -5.24
N SER A 113 -14.93 3.78 -5.01
CA SER A 113 -13.86 3.69 -6.02
C SER A 113 -13.61 2.25 -6.50
N TYR A 114 -13.84 1.26 -5.64
CA TYR A 114 -13.76 -0.16 -6.02
C TYR A 114 -14.98 -0.58 -6.85
N ARG A 115 -16.19 -0.13 -6.49
CA ARG A 115 -17.44 -0.47 -7.20
C ARG A 115 -17.43 -0.09 -8.68
N LYS A 116 -16.79 1.04 -9.03
CA LYS A 116 -16.69 1.56 -10.40
C LYS A 116 -15.75 0.76 -11.31
N LEU A 117 -14.97 -0.18 -10.77
CA LEU A 117 -13.99 -0.94 -11.54
C LEU A 117 -14.64 -2.06 -12.34
N SER A 118 -14.08 -2.35 -13.52
CA SER A 118 -14.46 -3.52 -14.31
C SER A 118 -14.20 -4.82 -13.53
N LYS A 119 -14.98 -5.88 -13.82
CA LYS A 119 -14.85 -7.19 -13.16
C LYS A 119 -13.42 -7.74 -13.17
N SER A 120 -12.72 -7.64 -14.31
CA SER A 120 -11.32 -8.07 -14.43
C SER A 120 -10.37 -7.22 -13.59
N THR A 121 -10.64 -5.92 -13.43
CA THR A 121 -9.85 -5.03 -12.59
C THR A 121 -10.12 -5.29 -11.11
N LYS A 122 -11.37 -5.47 -10.70
CA LYS A 122 -11.77 -5.90 -9.35
C LYS A 122 -11.01 -7.14 -8.90
N LYS A 123 -11.01 -8.21 -9.72
CA LYS A 123 -10.27 -9.46 -9.43
C LYS A 123 -8.78 -9.22 -9.14
N ARG A 124 -8.13 -8.35 -9.93
CA ARG A 124 -6.72 -7.98 -9.71
C ARG A 124 -6.53 -7.22 -8.40
N ARG A 125 -7.42 -6.27 -8.08
CA ARG A 125 -7.37 -5.48 -6.83
C ARG A 125 -7.58 -6.34 -5.59
N VAL A 126 -8.53 -7.26 -5.64
CA VAL A 126 -8.74 -8.25 -4.56
C VAL A 126 -7.47 -9.06 -4.31
N SER A 127 -6.82 -9.55 -5.37
CA SER A 127 -5.58 -10.31 -5.26
C SER A 127 -4.45 -9.49 -4.59
N THR A 128 -4.35 -8.20 -4.90
CA THR A 128 -3.43 -7.28 -4.21
C THR A 128 -3.72 -7.23 -2.71
N ILE A 129 -4.98 -7.00 -2.32
CA ILE A 129 -5.36 -6.92 -0.90
C ILE A 129 -5.19 -8.25 -0.17
N LYS A 130 -5.56 -9.38 -0.78
CA LYS A 130 -5.31 -10.73 -0.23
C LYS A 130 -3.82 -11.00 -0.03
N SER A 131 -2.96 -10.53 -0.94
CA SER A 131 -1.51 -10.62 -0.76
C SER A 131 -1.03 -9.81 0.44
N TRP A 132 -1.58 -8.62 0.66
CA TRP A 132 -1.26 -7.78 1.83
C TRP A 132 -1.69 -8.43 3.14
N ILE A 133 -2.90 -8.98 3.20
CA ILE A 133 -3.42 -9.67 4.39
C ILE A 133 -2.54 -10.87 4.73
N ARG A 134 -2.22 -11.72 3.74
CA ARG A 134 -1.31 -12.85 3.94
C ARG A 134 0.06 -12.40 4.45
N TRP A 135 0.59 -11.30 3.92
CA TRP A 135 1.85 -10.74 4.41
C TRP A 135 1.71 -10.29 5.87
N LEU A 136 0.65 -9.57 6.24
CA LEU A 136 0.40 -9.16 7.62
C LEU A 136 0.32 -10.36 8.56
N ASN A 137 -0.46 -11.39 8.22
CA ASN A 137 -0.61 -12.59 9.05
C ASN A 137 0.71 -13.36 9.27
N ASN A 138 1.68 -13.24 8.35
CA ASN A 138 2.99 -13.88 8.49
C ASN A 138 4.02 -13.01 9.24
N ASN A 139 3.65 -11.79 9.64
CA ASN A 139 4.57 -10.80 10.21
C ASN A 139 4.01 -10.11 11.47
N ILE A 140 2.82 -10.50 11.92
CA ILE A 140 2.22 -10.12 13.20
C ILE A 140 2.38 -11.30 14.16
#